data_AF-A0A354X176-F1
#
_entry.id   AF-A0A354X176-F1
#
_cell.length_a   1.000
_cell.length_b   1.000
_cell.length_c   1.000
_cell.angle_alpha   90.00
_cell.angle_beta   90.00
_cell.angle_gamma   90.00
#
_symmetry.space_group_name_H-M   'P 1'
#
loop_
_entity.id
_entity.type
_entity.pdbx_description
1 polymer ?
#
loop_
_entity_poly.entity_id
_entity_poly.type
_entity_poly.pdbx_seq_one_letter_code
_entity_poly.pdbx_strand_id
1 'polypeptide(L)'
;MHTNFSSELTYKVADISLADFGRKEIEIAEHEMPGLIVVRKKYASSKPLKGARITGSLHMTIQTAVLIETLVELGADVRWASCNIFSTQDHAAAAIAAAGVPVFAWKGETLEEYWWCTEMALRFPGGKGPHLIVDDGGDASLLIHLGNQAEKDASSIDRKGSNKEEQTILDTLHRILKEDNKRWHRT
;
A
#
# COMPACT_ATOMS: atom_id res chain seq x y z
N MET A 1 -23.41 -6.66 -0.61
CA MET A 1 -23.04 -6.03 0.67
C MET A 1 -22.34 -4.74 0.34
N HIS A 2 -22.86 -3.59 0.78
CA HIS A 2 -22.13 -2.32 0.65
C HIS A 2 -20.98 -2.36 1.67
N THR A 3 -19.79 -2.73 1.23
CA THR A 3 -18.56 -2.56 2.01
C THR A 3 -18.37 -1.06 2.20
N ASN A 4 -18.65 -0.58 3.41
CA ASN A 4 -18.51 0.81 3.78
C ASN A 4 -17.03 1.09 4.01
N PHE A 5 -16.31 1.38 2.92
CA PHE A 5 -14.88 1.62 2.92
C PHE A 5 -14.57 2.98 3.55
N SER A 6 -14.18 2.97 4.83
CA SER A 6 -13.80 4.19 5.57
C SER A 6 -12.39 4.66 5.19
N SER A 7 -12.27 5.94 4.87
CA SER A 7 -11.01 6.61 4.55
C SER A 7 -10.11 6.92 5.77
N GLU A 8 -10.63 6.71 6.98
CA GLU A 8 -9.97 7.10 8.25
C GLU A 8 -9.24 5.93 8.93
N LEU A 9 -9.23 4.74 8.31
CA LEU A 9 -8.60 3.56 8.88
C LEU A 9 -7.07 3.70 8.87
N THR A 10 -6.46 3.43 10.03
CA THR A 10 -4.99 3.39 10.18
C THR A 10 -4.37 2.16 9.51
N TYR A 11 -5.10 1.05 9.46
CA TYR A 11 -4.76 -0.18 8.73
C TYR A 11 -6.04 -0.99 8.47
N LYS A 12 -5.97 -1.98 7.57
CA LYS A 12 -7.00 -3.00 7.38
C LYS A 12 -6.33 -4.32 6.97
N VAL A 13 -6.40 -5.31 7.86
CA VAL A 13 -5.85 -6.66 7.68
C VAL A 13 -6.91 -7.70 8.03
N ALA A 14 -6.69 -8.98 7.70
CA ALA A 14 -7.65 -10.05 7.98
C ALA A 14 -7.92 -10.22 9.48
N ASP A 15 -6.85 -10.36 10.27
CA ASP A 15 -6.91 -10.62 11.70
C ASP A 15 -5.63 -10.10 12.38
N ILE A 16 -5.77 -9.08 13.23
CA ILE A 16 -4.65 -8.47 13.95
C ILE A 16 -4.06 -9.40 15.03
N SER A 17 -4.82 -10.39 15.50
CA SER A 17 -4.34 -11.35 16.52
C SER A 17 -3.21 -12.24 16.02
N LEU A 18 -3.00 -12.31 14.69
CA LEU A 18 -1.91 -13.05 14.06
C LEU A 18 -0.53 -12.37 14.17
N ALA A 19 -0.46 -11.17 14.73
CA ALA A 19 0.76 -10.36 14.79
C ALA A 19 1.93 -11.07 15.48
N ASP A 20 1.68 -11.77 16.60
CA ASP A 20 2.73 -12.48 17.34
C ASP A 20 3.33 -13.66 16.53
N PHE A 21 2.50 -14.32 15.72
CA PHE A 21 2.97 -15.38 14.83
C PHE A 21 3.81 -14.77 13.69
N GLY A 22 3.31 -13.71 13.05
CA GLY A 22 4.05 -13.01 12.00
C GLY A 22 5.38 -12.45 12.47
N ARG A 23 5.46 -11.92 13.70
CA ARG A 23 6.71 -11.45 14.30
C ARG A 23 7.77 -12.55 14.37
N LYS A 24 7.40 -13.74 14.83
CA LYS A 24 8.32 -14.90 14.89
C LYS A 24 8.83 -15.30 13.52
N GLU A 25 7.96 -15.32 12.50
CA GLU A 25 8.39 -15.66 11.15
C GLU A 25 9.26 -14.56 10.50
N ILE A 26 8.98 -13.29 10.78
CA ILE A 26 9.84 -12.18 10.36
C ILE A 26 11.24 -12.34 10.95
N GLU A 27 11.37 -12.60 12.25
CA GLU A 27 12.66 -12.82 12.91
C GLU A 27 13.46 -13.97 12.26
N ILE A 28 12.79 -15.06 11.89
CA ILE A 28 13.42 -16.16 11.16
C ILE A 28 13.86 -15.70 9.75
N ALA A 29 13.00 -14.98 9.03
CA ALA A 29 13.30 -14.51 7.67
C ALA A 29 14.46 -13.51 7.63
N GLU A 30 14.67 -12.71 8.69
CA GLU A 30 15.82 -11.81 8.77
C GLU A 30 17.17 -12.54 8.65
N HIS A 31 17.26 -13.76 9.19
CA HIS A 31 18.46 -14.59 9.07
C HIS A 31 18.74 -15.01 7.61
N GLU A 32 17.70 -15.18 6.80
CA GLU A 32 17.78 -15.57 5.38
C GLU A 32 17.82 -14.37 4.43
N MET A 33 17.75 -13.14 4.94
CA MET A 33 17.77 -11.90 4.14
C MET A 33 18.97 -11.00 4.49
N PRO A 34 20.22 -11.51 4.42
CA PRO A 34 21.40 -10.80 4.91
C PRO A 34 21.64 -9.46 4.23
N GLY A 35 21.24 -9.31 2.95
CA GLY A 35 21.37 -8.05 2.21
C GLY A 35 20.60 -6.91 2.88
N LEU A 36 19.34 -7.13 3.26
CA LEU A 36 18.52 -6.12 3.95
C LEU A 36 19.08 -5.82 5.34
N ILE A 37 19.48 -6.85 6.09
CA ILE A 37 20.03 -6.67 7.43
C ILE A 37 21.35 -5.89 7.41
N VAL A 38 22.23 -6.13 6.43
CA VAL A 38 23.44 -5.34 6.24
C VAL A 38 23.12 -3.89 5.90
N VAL A 39 22.13 -3.64 5.03
CA VAL A 39 21.68 -2.28 4.67
C VAL A 39 21.14 -1.55 5.91
N ARG A 40 20.28 -2.21 6.72
CA ARG A 40 19.79 -1.67 8.00
C ARG A 40 20.96 -1.28 8.90
N LYS A 41 21.86 -2.23 9.21
CA LYS A 41 23.00 -2.00 10.09
C LYS A 41 23.91 -0.87 9.61
N LYS A 42 24.13 -0.75 8.30
CA LYS A 42 25.00 0.26 7.71
C LYS A 42 24.41 1.68 7.76
N TYR A 43 23.10 1.84 7.57
CA TYR A 43 22.48 3.16 7.35
C TYR A 43 21.43 3.56 8.39
N ALA A 44 21.10 2.71 9.37
CA ALA A 44 20.14 3.04 10.42
C ALA A 44 20.53 4.30 11.21
N SER A 45 21.81 4.53 11.47
CA SER A 45 22.26 5.71 12.22
C SER A 45 22.13 7.02 11.44
N SER A 46 22.30 6.99 10.12
CA SER A 46 22.19 8.17 9.27
C SER A 46 20.75 8.47 8.83
N LYS A 47 19.82 7.51 8.99
CA LYS A 47 18.40 7.61 8.62
C LYS A 47 18.21 8.28 7.24
N PRO A 48 18.77 7.74 6.15
CA PRO A 48 18.81 8.40 4.85
C PRO A 48 17.43 8.63 4.22
N LEU A 49 16.39 7.90 4.66
CA LEU A 49 15.02 8.06 4.19
C LEU A 49 14.18 8.97 5.10
N LYS A 50 14.79 9.65 6.07
CA LYS A 50 14.08 10.58 6.96
C LYS A 50 13.32 11.63 6.16
N GLY A 51 12.00 11.67 6.36
CA GLY A 51 11.09 12.60 5.67
C GLY A 51 10.58 12.08 4.31
N ALA A 52 11.05 10.93 3.84
CA ALA A 52 10.49 10.25 2.68
C ALA A 52 9.17 9.57 3.05
N ARG A 53 8.15 9.76 2.23
CA ARG A 53 6.87 9.03 2.30
C ARG A 53 6.88 7.99 1.20
N ILE A 54 6.75 6.71 1.56
CA ILE A 54 6.87 5.59 0.63
C ILE A 54 5.59 4.79 0.62
N THR A 55 4.97 4.67 -0.55
CA THR A 55 3.90 3.68 -0.78
C THR A 55 4.50 2.43 -1.39
N GLY A 56 4.21 1.27 -0.81
CA GLY A 56 4.51 -0.03 -1.44
C GLY A 56 3.26 -0.72 -1.97
N SER A 57 3.40 -1.32 -3.15
CA SER A 57 2.42 -2.18 -3.81
C SER A 57 3.12 -3.46 -4.28
N LEU A 58 3.48 -4.30 -3.31
CA LEU A 58 4.18 -5.58 -3.49
C LEU A 58 3.39 -6.66 -2.74
N HIS A 59 3.57 -7.93 -3.09
CA HIS A 59 3.02 -9.04 -2.32
C HIS A 59 3.28 -8.86 -0.80
N MET A 60 2.22 -8.88 0.02
CA MET A 60 2.34 -8.61 1.46
C MET A 60 2.71 -9.90 2.21
N THR A 61 3.97 -10.31 2.05
CA THR A 61 4.55 -11.53 2.62
C THR A 61 5.50 -11.23 3.78
N ILE A 62 6.01 -12.28 4.43
CA ILE A 62 7.07 -12.18 5.44
C ILE A 62 8.34 -11.53 4.88
N GLN A 63 8.73 -11.83 3.65
CA GLN A 63 9.92 -11.22 3.03
C GLN A 63 9.70 -9.73 2.79
N THR A 64 8.51 -9.35 2.34
CA THR A 64 8.14 -7.94 2.19
C THR A 64 8.04 -7.23 3.54
N ALA A 65 7.61 -7.90 4.61
CA ALA A 65 7.65 -7.35 5.96
C ALA A 65 9.08 -6.97 6.38
N VAL A 66 10.10 -7.80 6.07
CA VAL A 66 11.52 -7.44 6.27
C VAL A 66 11.93 -6.24 5.38
N LEU A 67 11.43 -6.11 4.16
CA LEU A 67 11.67 -4.91 3.35
C LEU A 67 11.05 -3.66 4.00
N ILE A 68 9.79 -3.72 4.43
CA ILE A 68 9.06 -2.61 5.05
C ILE A 68 9.80 -2.10 6.29
N GLU A 69 10.15 -3.02 7.20
CA GLU A 69 10.89 -2.65 8.42
C GLU A 69 12.28 -2.10 8.12
N THR A 70 12.91 -2.53 7.02
CA THR A 70 14.15 -1.91 6.55
C THR A 70 13.92 -0.44 6.20
N LEU A 71 12.89 -0.13 5.41
CA LEU A 71 12.58 1.24 5.00
C LEU A 71 12.27 2.13 6.21
N VAL A 72 11.47 1.62 7.15
CA VAL A 72 11.15 2.32 8.41
C VAL A 72 12.41 2.54 9.25
N GLU A 73 13.26 1.53 9.41
CA GLU A 73 14.51 1.65 10.15
C GLU A 73 15.49 2.61 9.47
N LEU A 74 15.39 2.84 8.16
CA LEU A 74 16.13 3.88 7.46
C LEU A 74 15.49 5.27 7.53
N GLY A 75 14.35 5.41 8.21
CA GLY A 75 13.69 6.68 8.53
C GLY A 75 12.46 7.03 7.67
N ALA A 76 11.99 6.13 6.81
CA ALA A 76 10.84 6.39 5.95
C ALA A 76 9.51 6.33 6.74
N ASP A 77 8.54 7.13 6.29
CA ASP A 77 7.12 6.98 6.59
C ASP A 77 6.49 6.08 5.51
N VAL A 78 5.99 4.91 5.90
CA VAL A 78 5.64 3.84 4.96
C VAL A 78 4.15 3.51 5.04
N ARG A 79 3.52 3.26 3.90
CA ARG A 79 2.16 2.71 3.78
C ARG A 79 2.16 1.60 2.73
N TRP A 80 1.39 0.55 2.94
CA TRP A 80 1.48 -0.65 2.10
C TRP A 80 0.14 -1.22 1.69
N ALA A 81 0.06 -1.70 0.44
CA ALA A 81 -0.98 -2.59 -0.08
C ALA A 81 -0.32 -3.77 -0.78
N SER A 82 -1.08 -4.85 -0.97
CA SER A 82 -0.63 -5.95 -1.82
C SER A 82 -0.87 -5.64 -3.30
N CYS A 83 -0.07 -6.22 -4.20
CA CYS A 83 -0.31 -6.19 -5.66
C CYS A 83 -1.04 -7.43 -6.20
N ASN A 84 -1.51 -8.32 -5.32
CA ASN A 84 -2.30 -9.48 -5.73
C ASN A 84 -3.22 -9.99 -4.61
N ILE A 85 -4.49 -10.16 -4.94
CA ILE A 85 -5.59 -10.55 -4.03
C ILE A 85 -5.39 -11.85 -3.25
N PHE A 86 -4.48 -12.75 -3.67
CA PHE A 86 -4.23 -14.03 -3.00
C PHE A 86 -2.83 -14.15 -2.40
N SER A 87 -1.98 -13.14 -2.57
CA SER A 87 -0.56 -13.21 -2.22
C SER A 87 -0.26 -12.86 -0.76
N THR A 88 -1.16 -12.13 -0.11
CA THR A 88 -0.98 -11.71 1.28
C THR A 88 -0.83 -12.91 2.21
N GLN A 89 0.18 -12.85 3.08
CA GLN A 89 0.30 -13.68 4.26
C GLN A 89 -0.27 -12.88 5.43
N ASP A 90 -1.46 -13.23 5.91
CA ASP A 90 -2.21 -12.40 6.86
C ASP A 90 -1.47 -12.13 8.18
N HIS A 91 -0.66 -13.09 8.64
CA HIS A 91 0.19 -12.93 9.82
C HIS A 91 1.34 -11.92 9.59
N ALA A 92 1.91 -11.87 8.38
CA ALA A 92 2.89 -10.85 8.02
C ALA A 92 2.24 -9.45 8.01
N ALA A 93 1.06 -9.32 7.38
CA ALA A 93 0.30 -8.08 7.36
C ALA A 93 -0.06 -7.61 8.78
N ALA A 94 -0.53 -8.52 9.63
CA ALA A 94 -0.85 -8.24 11.02
C ALA A 94 0.36 -7.78 11.83
N ALA A 95 1.52 -8.44 11.67
CA ALA A 95 2.74 -8.08 12.39
C ALA A 95 3.25 -6.67 12.02
N ILE A 96 3.17 -6.29 10.75
CA ILE A 96 3.56 -4.96 10.28
C ILE A 96 2.53 -3.90 10.74
N ALA A 97 1.24 -4.19 10.64
CA ALA A 97 0.18 -3.31 11.14
C ALA A 97 0.31 -3.05 12.66
N ALA A 98 0.57 -4.10 13.45
CA ALA A 98 0.78 -4.01 14.89
C ALA A 98 2.04 -3.22 15.27
N ALA A 99 3.07 -3.22 14.40
CA ALA A 99 4.26 -2.39 14.54
C ALA A 99 4.01 -0.89 14.21
N GLY A 100 2.78 -0.51 13.85
CA GLY A 100 2.38 0.87 13.61
C GLY A 100 2.53 1.33 12.15
N VAL A 101 2.85 0.42 11.22
CA VAL A 101 2.92 0.74 9.78
C VAL A 101 1.56 0.47 9.13
N PRO A 102 0.93 1.45 8.47
CA PRO A 102 -0.33 1.26 7.75
C PRO A 102 -0.23 0.18 6.67
N VAL A 103 -0.96 -0.92 6.85
CA VAL A 103 -1.11 -2.00 5.86
C VAL A 103 -2.59 -2.17 5.53
N PHE A 104 -2.90 -2.19 4.24
CA PHE A 104 -4.22 -2.45 3.68
C PHE A 104 -4.07 -3.67 2.79
N ALA A 105 -4.14 -4.85 3.39
CA ALA A 105 -3.95 -6.11 2.68
C ALA A 105 -4.51 -7.30 3.48
N TRP A 106 -5.21 -8.20 2.80
CA TRP A 106 -5.55 -9.53 3.31
C TRP A 106 -5.62 -10.56 2.18
N LYS A 107 -5.55 -11.84 2.53
CA LYS A 107 -5.70 -12.90 1.54
C LYS A 107 -7.18 -13.08 1.17
N GLY A 108 -7.45 -13.16 -0.13
CA GLY A 108 -8.79 -13.37 -0.66
C GLY A 108 -9.61 -12.09 -0.80
N GLU A 109 -8.95 -10.94 -0.99
CA GLU A 109 -9.60 -9.68 -1.37
C GLU A 109 -10.48 -9.83 -2.61
N THR A 110 -11.59 -9.09 -2.67
CA THR A 110 -12.26 -8.83 -3.95
C THR A 110 -11.49 -7.77 -4.75
N LEU A 111 -11.78 -7.61 -6.05
CA LEU A 111 -11.15 -6.55 -6.86
C LEU A 111 -11.47 -5.15 -6.32
N GLU A 112 -12.69 -4.96 -5.81
CA GLU A 112 -13.14 -3.70 -5.22
C GLU A 112 -12.36 -3.38 -3.94
N GLU A 113 -12.09 -4.40 -3.12
CA GLU A 113 -11.25 -4.29 -1.92
C GLU A 113 -9.79 -4.01 -2.29
N TYR A 114 -9.25 -4.71 -3.29
CA TYR A 114 -7.90 -4.53 -3.81
C TYR A 114 -7.63 -3.08 -4.24
N TRP A 115 -8.47 -2.53 -5.11
CA TRP A 115 -8.30 -1.16 -5.59
C TRP A 115 -8.53 -0.12 -4.49
N TRP A 116 -9.39 -0.43 -3.51
CA TRP A 116 -9.50 0.38 -2.30
C TRP A 116 -8.22 0.34 -1.45
N CYS A 117 -7.61 -0.85 -1.26
CA CYS A 117 -6.33 -1.01 -0.56
C CYS A 117 -5.23 -0.19 -1.24
N THR A 118 -5.11 -0.27 -2.57
CA THR A 118 -4.15 0.52 -3.36
C THR A 118 -4.35 2.02 -3.13
N GLU A 119 -5.60 2.50 -3.16
CA GLU A 119 -5.89 3.91 -2.87
C GLU A 119 -5.47 4.29 -1.44
N MET A 120 -5.80 3.46 -0.44
CA MET A 120 -5.50 3.73 0.97
C MET A 120 -4.00 3.76 1.25
N ALA A 121 -3.21 2.92 0.58
CA ALA A 121 -1.76 2.93 0.65
C ALA A 121 -1.17 4.22 0.04
N LEU A 122 -1.83 4.81 -0.96
CA LEU A 122 -1.45 6.10 -1.57
C LEU A 122 -1.91 7.33 -0.78
N ARG A 123 -2.82 7.18 0.21
CA ARG A 123 -3.36 8.27 1.04
C ARG A 123 -2.48 8.56 2.25
N PHE A 124 -1.57 9.53 2.16
CA PHE A 124 -0.89 10.02 3.36
C PHE A 124 -1.72 11.09 4.09
N PRO A 125 -1.59 11.19 5.43
CA PRO A 125 -2.32 12.19 6.22
C PRO A 125 -2.12 13.63 5.75
N GLY A 126 -3.15 14.46 5.95
CA GLY A 126 -3.14 15.87 5.52
C GLY A 126 -3.28 16.04 4.00
N GLY A 127 -3.88 15.05 3.32
CA GLY A 127 -4.10 15.09 1.87
C GLY A 127 -2.81 14.96 1.06
N LYS A 128 -1.76 14.38 1.65
CA LYS A 128 -0.45 14.17 1.00
C LYS A 128 -0.45 12.85 0.22
N GLY A 129 0.41 12.78 -0.79
CA GLY A 129 0.78 11.53 -1.46
C GLY A 129 2.18 11.03 -1.06
N PRO A 130 2.59 9.85 -1.55
CA PRO A 130 3.97 9.40 -1.43
C PRO A 130 4.95 10.32 -2.17
N HIS A 131 6.20 10.36 -1.71
CA HIS A 131 7.33 10.87 -2.50
C HIS A 131 7.93 9.76 -3.38
N LEU A 132 7.88 8.51 -2.91
CA LEU A 132 8.46 7.35 -3.56
C LEU A 132 7.44 6.22 -3.61
N ILE A 133 7.50 5.41 -4.67
CA ILE A 133 6.67 4.23 -4.85
C ILE A 133 7.60 3.03 -5.07
N VAL A 134 7.31 1.93 -4.37
CA VAL A 134 7.89 0.62 -4.66
C VAL A 134 6.75 -0.22 -5.22
N ASP A 135 6.80 -0.54 -6.50
CA ASP A 135 5.67 -1.11 -7.24
C ASP A 135 6.07 -2.43 -7.89
N ASP A 136 5.16 -3.41 -7.83
CA ASP A 136 5.25 -4.69 -8.53
C ASP A 136 3.91 -4.92 -9.24
N GLY A 137 3.95 -5.11 -10.55
CA GLY A 137 2.75 -5.11 -11.42
C GLY A 137 2.35 -3.74 -11.97
N GLY A 138 2.63 -2.64 -11.24
CA GLY A 138 2.45 -1.27 -11.75
C GLY A 138 1.08 -0.63 -11.44
N ASP A 139 0.25 -1.26 -10.61
CA ASP A 139 -1.13 -0.83 -10.35
C ASP A 139 -1.21 0.46 -9.53
N ALA A 140 -0.30 0.67 -8.58
CA ALA A 140 -0.22 1.94 -7.85
C ALA A 140 0.16 3.08 -8.80
N SER A 141 1.14 2.83 -9.68
CA SER A 141 1.54 3.78 -10.72
C SER A 141 0.40 4.06 -11.70
N LEU A 142 -0.32 3.03 -12.16
CA LEU A 142 -1.47 3.15 -13.06
C LEU A 142 -2.56 4.04 -12.45
N LEU A 143 -2.93 3.81 -11.18
CA LEU A 143 -3.97 4.58 -10.51
C LEU A 143 -3.62 6.07 -10.42
N ILE A 144 -2.35 6.40 -10.14
CA ILE A 144 -1.87 7.78 -10.12
C ILE A 144 -1.94 8.41 -11.52
N HIS A 145 -1.47 7.72 -12.55
CA HIS A 145 -1.45 8.25 -13.91
C HIS A 145 -2.86 8.51 -14.44
N LEU A 146 -3.77 7.55 -14.28
CA LEU A 146 -5.17 7.70 -14.69
C LEU A 146 -5.89 8.74 -13.85
N GLY A 147 -5.63 8.78 -12.54
CA GLY A 147 -6.18 9.79 -11.64
C GLY A 147 -5.73 11.21 -12.00
N ASN A 148 -4.44 11.41 -12.29
CA ASN A 148 -3.92 12.69 -12.76
C ASN A 148 -4.55 13.11 -14.10
N GLN A 149 -4.74 12.17 -15.03
CA GLN A 149 -5.43 12.46 -16.28
C GLN A 149 -6.89 12.84 -16.06
N ALA A 150 -7.61 12.10 -15.21
CA ALA A 150 -9.02 12.33 -14.89
C ALA A 150 -9.26 13.68 -14.19
N GLU A 151 -8.30 14.19 -13.42
CA GLU A 151 -8.38 15.54 -12.83
C GLU A 151 -8.29 16.65 -13.89
N LYS A 152 -7.63 16.40 -15.03
CA LYS A 152 -7.58 17.35 -16.17
C LYS A 152 -8.80 17.21 -17.06
N ASP A 153 -9.22 15.97 -17.30
CA ASP A 153 -10.33 15.62 -18.16
C ASP A 153 -11.07 14.40 -17.61
N ALA A 154 -12.17 14.66 -16.92
CA ALA A 154 -13.01 13.63 -16.32
C ALA A 154 -13.63 12.68 -17.36
N SER A 155 -13.72 13.07 -18.64
CA SER A 155 -14.25 12.19 -19.70
C SER A 155 -13.29 11.05 -20.05
N SER A 156 -12.01 11.16 -19.67
CA SER A 156 -11.03 10.08 -19.87
C SER A 156 -11.37 8.77 -19.15
N ILE A 157 -12.20 8.85 -18.10
CA ILE A 157 -12.70 7.70 -17.34
C ILE A 157 -14.21 7.44 -17.56
N ASP A 158 -14.91 8.31 -18.30
CA ASP A 158 -16.35 8.18 -18.59
C ASP A 158 -16.60 7.18 -19.73
N ARG A 159 -16.32 5.91 -19.45
CA ARG A 159 -16.50 4.79 -20.37
C ARG A 159 -16.81 3.51 -19.61
N LYS A 160 -17.35 2.52 -20.33
CA LYS A 160 -17.53 1.18 -19.79
C LYS A 160 -16.20 0.42 -19.85
N GLY A 161 -15.81 -0.20 -18.75
CA GLY A 161 -14.65 -1.10 -18.71
C GLY A 161 -14.84 -2.30 -19.64
N SER A 162 -13.77 -2.74 -20.30
CA SER A 162 -13.77 -3.92 -21.18
C SER A 162 -13.91 -5.23 -20.41
N ASN A 163 -13.55 -5.23 -19.12
CA ASN A 163 -13.67 -6.36 -18.21
C ASN A 163 -13.98 -5.86 -16.78
N LYS A 164 -14.15 -6.79 -15.84
CA LYS A 164 -14.50 -6.47 -14.43
C LYS A 164 -13.42 -5.62 -13.75
N GLU A 165 -12.16 -5.94 -13.97
CA GLU A 165 -11.03 -5.24 -13.35
C GLU A 165 -10.94 -3.79 -13.82
N GLU A 166 -10.98 -3.57 -15.14
CA GLU A 166 -10.99 -2.22 -15.70
C GLU A 166 -12.21 -1.42 -15.22
N GLN A 167 -13.40 -2.04 -15.14
CA GLN A 167 -14.57 -1.36 -14.57
C GLN A 167 -14.35 -0.96 -13.11
N THR A 168 -13.70 -1.81 -12.31
CA THR A 168 -13.42 -1.53 -10.90
C THR A 168 -12.42 -0.38 -10.74
N ILE A 169 -11.43 -0.29 -11.63
CA ILE A 169 -10.50 0.84 -11.69
C ILE A 169 -11.24 2.14 -11.98
N LEU A 170 -12.10 2.14 -13.01
CA LEU A 170 -12.88 3.32 -13.40
C LEU A 170 -13.83 3.76 -12.27
N ASP A 171 -14.52 2.83 -11.62
CA ASP A 171 -15.40 3.11 -10.48
C ASP A 171 -14.60 3.72 -9.30
N THR A 172 -13.39 3.19 -9.04
CA THR A 172 -12.47 3.72 -8.03
C THR A 172 -12.03 5.14 -8.36
N LEU A 173 -11.65 5.42 -9.60
CA LEU A 173 -11.24 6.75 -10.06
C LEU A 173 -12.40 7.75 -10.00
N HIS A 174 -13.61 7.37 -10.40
CA HIS A 174 -14.79 8.21 -10.25
C HIS A 174 -15.06 8.57 -8.79
N ARG A 175 -14.93 7.60 -7.88
CA ARG A 175 -15.09 7.85 -6.44
C ARG A 175 -14.03 8.82 -5.92
N ILE A 176 -12.75 8.59 -6.26
CA ILE A 176 -11.64 9.46 -5.86
C ILE A 176 -11.85 10.89 -6.38
N LEU A 177 -12.19 11.04 -7.66
CA LEU A 177 -12.39 12.35 -8.29
C LEU A 177 -13.58 13.10 -7.69
N LYS A 178 -14.66 12.40 -7.35
CA LYS A 178 -15.83 12.98 -6.68
C LYS A 178 -15.50 13.44 -5.25
N GLU A 179 -14.64 12.70 -4.55
CA GLU A 179 -14.22 13.02 -3.18
C GLU A 179 -13.20 14.19 -3.14
N ASP A 180 -12.16 14.11 -3.97
CA ASP A 180 -11.09 15.10 -4.06
C ASP A 180 -10.58 15.21 -5.49
N ASN A 181 -11.07 16.21 -6.23
CA ASN A 181 -10.71 16.45 -7.63
C ASN A 181 -9.36 17.17 -7.83
N LYS A 182 -8.55 17.30 -6.77
CA LYS A 182 -7.21 17.90 -6.83
C LYS A 182 -6.16 17.03 -6.16
N ARG A 183 -6.49 15.80 -5.79
CA ARG A 183 -5.61 14.89 -5.06
C ARG A 183 -4.26 14.71 -5.75
N TRP A 184 -4.24 14.47 -7.06
CA TRP A 184 -3.06 14.09 -7.81
C TRP A 184 -2.27 15.30 -8.33
N HIS A 185 -2.87 16.48 -8.42
CA HIS A 185 -2.19 17.74 -8.71
C HIS A 185 -1.74 18.54 -7.48
N ARG A 186 -2.18 18.15 -6.28
CA ARG A 186 -1.77 18.80 -5.03
C ARG A 186 -0.32 18.43 -4.71
N THR A 187 0.57 19.42 -4.73
CA THR A 187 1.98 19.34 -4.31
C THR A 187 2.12 19.47 -2.80
#